data_AF-A0A1L9VR13-F1
#
_entry.id   AF-A0A1L9VR13-F1
#
_cell.length_a   1.000
_cell.length_b   1.000
_cell.length_c   1.000
_cell.angle_alpha   90.00
_cell.angle_beta   90.00
_cell.angle_gamma   90.00
#
_symmetry.space_group_name_H-M   'P 1'
#
loop_
_entity.id
_entity.type
_entity.pdbx_description
1 polymer ?
#
loop_
_entity_poly.entity_id
_entity_poly.type
_entity_poly.pdbx_seq_one_letter_code
_entity_poly.pdbx_strand_id
1 'polypeptide(L)'
;MIEGIDIADLDGEIQDHGYVRNYSLESATLHRTSLLDVTLPGQFCHGYQQLPVQSKGRPRLRASPGSILNPRCLKHGPITSRQTNTEKGVISWYGTQEQWTPDSRTFSDVLNFQQGIGGQLLAVDSPYSDGNTISTSSFTIPPHIEVGSPYTVYWMWNTTEIVDHGWLVYTSCMDIDIVESASATNKYLIPGTSTCPVPPFANTEL
;
A
#
# COMPACT_ATOMS: atom_id res chain seq x y z
N MET A 1 2.22 8.06 -1.13
CA MET A 1 1.28 7.07 -1.70
C MET A 1 2.08 5.95 -2.36
N ILE A 2 1.63 4.70 -2.23
CA ILE A 2 2.24 3.56 -2.94
C ILE A 2 1.76 3.47 -4.39
N GLU A 3 2.64 3.02 -5.29
CA GLU A 3 2.32 2.74 -6.68
C GLU A 3 1.76 1.33 -6.85
N GLY A 4 2.35 0.38 -6.13
CA GLY A 4 2.11 -1.03 -6.36
C GLY A 4 2.94 -1.91 -5.43
N ILE A 5 2.97 -3.20 -5.76
CA ILE A 5 3.69 -4.23 -5.01
C ILE A 5 4.42 -5.13 -6.01
N ASP A 6 5.63 -5.51 -5.64
CA ASP A 6 6.50 -6.40 -6.40
C ASP A 6 6.71 -7.73 -5.68
N ILE A 7 6.86 -8.80 -6.46
CA ILE A 7 7.47 -10.04 -5.99
C ILE A 7 8.90 -10.03 -6.47
N ALA A 8 9.84 -10.22 -5.55
CA ALA A 8 11.23 -10.45 -5.89
C ALA A 8 11.60 -11.91 -5.63
N ASP A 9 12.53 -12.44 -6.41
CA ASP A 9 13.19 -13.71 -6.10
C ASP A 9 14.30 -13.56 -5.05
N LEU A 10 15.00 -14.66 -4.80
CA LEU A 10 16.09 -14.76 -3.83
C LEU A 10 17.27 -13.83 -4.10
N ASP A 11 17.49 -13.49 -5.36
CA ASP A 11 18.59 -12.66 -5.80
C ASP A 11 18.17 -11.17 -5.81
N GLY A 12 16.92 -10.89 -5.43
CA GLY A 12 16.34 -9.56 -5.42
C GLY A 12 15.83 -9.11 -6.80
N GLU A 13 15.78 -9.99 -7.80
CA GLU A 13 15.21 -9.65 -9.10
C GLU A 13 13.68 -9.66 -9.05
N ILE A 14 13.06 -8.63 -9.62
CA ILE A 14 11.60 -8.50 -9.67
C ILE A 14 11.05 -9.51 -10.66
N GLN A 15 10.26 -10.45 -10.16
CA GLN A 15 9.61 -11.52 -10.92
C GLN A 15 8.28 -11.09 -11.53
N ASP A 16 7.50 -10.31 -10.77
CA ASP A 16 6.23 -9.75 -11.23
C ASP A 16 5.90 -8.48 -10.46
N HIS A 17 5.05 -7.63 -11.05
CA HIS A 17 4.63 -6.37 -10.47
C HIS A 17 3.12 -6.16 -10.61
N GLY A 18 2.49 -5.68 -9.55
CA GLY A 18 1.11 -5.22 -9.56
C GLY A 18 0.99 -3.75 -9.23
N TYR A 19 -0.18 -3.20 -9.51
CA TYR A 19 -0.52 -1.80 -9.25
C TYR A 19 -1.76 -1.69 -8.39
N VAL A 20 -1.88 -0.58 -7.66
CA VAL A 20 -3.11 -0.23 -6.95
C VAL A 20 -4.30 -0.09 -7.90
N ARG A 21 -5.52 -0.30 -7.37
CA ARG A 21 -6.76 -0.20 -8.17
C ARG A 21 -6.83 1.15 -8.88
N ASN A 22 -7.21 1.10 -10.15
CA ASN A 22 -7.42 2.26 -11.01
C ASN A 22 -6.29 3.31 -10.94
N TYR A 23 -5.04 2.85 -10.81
CA TYR A 23 -3.89 3.72 -10.68
C TYR A 23 -3.71 4.60 -11.93
N SER A 24 -3.60 5.91 -11.76
CA SER A 24 -3.13 6.90 -12.75
C SER A 24 -2.04 7.80 -12.12
N LEU A 25 -1.15 8.38 -12.92
CA LEU A 25 -0.15 9.35 -12.38
C LEU A 25 -0.84 10.59 -11.80
N GLU A 26 -1.98 10.97 -12.36
CA GLU A 26 -2.81 12.07 -11.88
C GLU A 26 -3.50 11.71 -10.56
N SER A 27 -4.02 10.48 -10.42
CA SER A 27 -4.62 10.03 -9.16
C SER A 27 -3.58 9.99 -8.03
N ALA A 28 -2.37 9.56 -8.37
CA ALA A 28 -1.22 9.45 -7.49
C ALA A 28 -0.69 10.79 -6.95
N THR A 29 -0.88 11.85 -7.73
CA THR A 29 -0.39 13.20 -7.42
C THR A 29 -1.45 14.07 -6.74
N LEU A 30 -2.73 13.90 -7.07
CA LEU A 30 -3.79 14.79 -6.60
C LEU A 30 -4.58 14.29 -5.38
N HIS A 31 -4.65 12.99 -5.14
CA HIS A 31 -5.57 12.44 -4.14
C HIS A 31 -4.85 12.20 -2.81
N ARG A 32 -4.60 13.29 -2.08
CA ARG A 32 -4.33 13.22 -0.64
C ARG A 32 -5.67 13.13 0.07
N THR A 33 -5.99 12.00 0.67
CA THR A 33 -7.14 11.92 1.58
C THR A 33 -6.70 12.52 2.91
N SER A 34 -6.97 13.80 3.17
CA SER A 34 -6.82 14.33 4.53
C SER A 34 -7.98 13.79 5.36
N LEU A 35 -7.70 12.86 6.28
CA LEU A 35 -8.70 12.37 7.22
C LEU A 35 -8.84 13.39 8.35
N LEU A 36 -9.76 14.33 8.16
CA LEU A 36 -10.00 15.40 9.15
C LEU A 36 -10.60 14.88 10.46
N ASP A 37 -11.16 13.67 10.47
CA ASP A 37 -11.74 13.07 11.67
C ASP A 37 -11.87 11.54 11.54
N VAL A 38 -11.32 10.80 12.51
CA VAL A 38 -11.46 9.33 12.65
C VAL A 38 -12.86 8.90 13.08
N THR A 39 -13.74 9.85 13.42
CA THR A 39 -15.14 9.62 13.79
C THR A 39 -16.15 9.77 12.65
N LEU A 40 -15.71 10.19 11.46
CA LEU A 40 -16.55 10.14 10.26
C LEU A 40 -16.55 8.70 9.68
N PRO A 41 -17.68 8.19 9.15
CA PRO A 41 -17.77 6.88 8.51
C PRO A 41 -17.10 6.89 7.12
N GLY A 42 -15.87 7.38 7.05
CA GLY A 42 -15.08 7.45 5.84
C GLY A 42 -14.80 6.04 5.33
N GLN A 43 -15.03 5.85 4.03
CA GLN A 43 -14.64 4.62 3.34
C GLN A 43 -13.11 4.58 3.25
N PHE A 44 -12.54 3.39 3.48
CA PHE A 44 -11.09 3.22 3.48
C PHE A 44 -10.52 3.38 2.06
N CYS A 45 -11.14 2.71 1.08
CA CYS A 45 -10.80 2.89 -0.32
C CYS A 45 -11.41 4.18 -0.85
N HIS A 46 -10.58 4.99 -1.51
CA HIS A 46 -11.08 6.15 -2.24
C HIS A 46 -12.10 5.72 -3.30
N GLY A 47 -13.06 6.58 -3.66
CA GLY A 47 -14.17 6.23 -4.58
C GLY A 47 -13.73 5.57 -5.89
N TYR A 48 -12.60 6.00 -6.48
CA TYR A 48 -12.05 5.41 -7.71
C TYR A 48 -11.36 4.03 -7.50
N GLN A 49 -11.12 3.62 -6.25
CA GLN A 49 -10.53 2.34 -5.84
C GLN A 49 -11.53 1.38 -5.18
N GLN A 50 -12.81 1.72 -5.12
CA GLN A 50 -13.83 0.82 -4.57
C GLN A 50 -14.18 -0.31 -5.53
N LEU A 51 -13.88 -0.14 -6.81
CA LEU A 51 -14.03 -1.19 -7.81
C LEU A 51 -12.69 -1.88 -8.04
N PRO A 52 -12.66 -3.23 -8.14
CA PRO A 52 -11.44 -3.99 -8.35
C PRO A 52 -11.02 -3.95 -9.82
N VAL A 53 -10.83 -2.75 -10.37
CA VAL A 53 -10.50 -2.52 -11.79
C VAL A 53 -9.08 -1.99 -11.94
N GLN A 54 -8.38 -2.50 -12.95
CA GLN A 54 -7.02 -2.06 -13.29
C GLN A 54 -7.03 -1.14 -14.50
N SER A 55 -6.16 -0.13 -14.44
CA SER A 55 -5.85 0.73 -15.59
C SER A 55 -5.10 -0.06 -16.67
N LYS A 56 -5.21 0.37 -17.93
CA LYS A 56 -4.52 -0.27 -19.05
C LYS A 56 -3.00 -0.31 -18.82
N GLY A 57 -2.40 -1.49 -18.96
CA GLY A 57 -0.96 -1.71 -18.77
C GLY A 57 -0.50 -1.70 -17.30
N ARG A 58 -1.44 -1.71 -16.35
CA ARG A 58 -1.17 -1.72 -14.90
C ARG A 58 -1.85 -2.92 -14.26
N PRO A 59 -1.38 -4.15 -14.49
CA PRO A 59 -2.08 -5.37 -14.08
C PRO A 59 -2.15 -5.53 -12.56
N ARG A 60 -2.97 -6.49 -12.11
CA ARG A 60 -2.89 -7.00 -10.73
C ARG A 60 -1.65 -7.88 -10.60
N LEU A 61 -1.08 -7.90 -9.40
CA LEU A 61 0.03 -8.81 -9.09
C LEU A 61 -0.49 -10.26 -9.07
N ARG A 62 0.29 -11.21 -9.58
CA ARG A 62 0.02 -12.63 -9.40
C ARG A 62 0.96 -13.21 -8.35
N ALA A 63 0.41 -13.78 -7.29
CA ALA A 63 1.20 -14.30 -6.17
C ALA A 63 0.68 -15.66 -5.71
N SER A 64 1.54 -16.46 -5.07
CA SER A 64 1.12 -17.70 -4.42
C SER A 64 0.96 -17.49 -2.91
N PRO A 65 0.19 -18.35 -2.22
CA PRO A 65 0.17 -18.35 -0.76
C PRO A 65 1.59 -18.47 -0.20
N GLY A 66 1.94 -17.63 0.80
CA GLY A 66 3.28 -17.59 1.38
C GLY A 66 4.31 -16.75 0.61
N SER A 67 3.97 -16.16 -0.54
CA SER A 67 4.88 -15.25 -1.25
C SER A 67 5.21 -14.01 -0.39
N ILE A 68 6.49 -13.62 -0.41
CA ILE A 68 6.96 -12.37 0.21
C ILE A 68 6.83 -11.25 -0.82
N LEU A 69 6.23 -10.16 -0.38
CA LEU A 69 5.86 -9.03 -1.20
C LEU A 69 6.62 -7.77 -0.79
N ASN A 70 7.11 -7.03 -1.78
CA ASN A 70 7.88 -5.82 -1.60
C ASN A 70 7.05 -4.61 -2.07
N PRO A 71 6.69 -3.68 -1.17
CA PRO A 71 6.00 -2.47 -1.56
C PRO A 71 6.84 -1.59 -2.50
N ARG A 72 6.20 -1.05 -3.55
CA ARG A 72 6.79 -0.03 -4.43
C ARG A 72 6.10 1.31 -4.22
N CYS A 73 6.86 2.27 -3.72
CA CYS A 73 6.40 3.66 -3.65
C CYS A 73 6.64 4.40 -4.98
N LEU A 74 5.91 5.50 -5.17
CA LEU A 74 6.11 6.42 -6.29
C LEU A 74 7.48 7.09 -6.19
N LYS A 75 8.26 7.05 -7.28
CA LYS A 75 9.52 7.80 -7.40
C LYS A 75 9.33 9.31 -7.65
N HIS A 76 8.12 9.72 -8.05
CA HIS A 76 7.80 11.08 -8.46
C HIS A 76 6.41 11.50 -7.94
N GLY A 77 6.33 11.93 -6.69
CA GLY A 77 5.19 12.74 -6.22
C GLY A 77 5.29 14.16 -6.79
N PRO A 78 4.20 14.97 -6.77
CA PRO A 78 4.27 16.33 -7.27
C PRO A 78 5.22 17.14 -6.39
N ILE A 79 6.12 17.86 -7.06
CA ILE A 79 7.05 18.83 -6.47
C ILE A 79 6.19 19.99 -5.96
N THR A 80 5.68 19.90 -4.74
CA THR A 80 5.07 21.04 -4.05
C THR A 80 6.00 21.45 -2.93
N SER A 81 6.72 22.55 -3.18
CA SER A 81 7.63 23.23 -2.27
C SER A 81 6.91 23.67 -0.99
N ARG A 82 6.96 22.82 0.05
CA ARG A 82 6.84 23.12 1.50
C ARG A 82 6.55 21.84 2.26
N GLN A 83 7.56 21.02 2.53
CA GLN A 83 7.46 20.06 3.63
C GLN A 83 8.80 20.01 4.35
N THR A 84 8.90 20.82 5.40
CA THR A 84 10.00 20.78 6.36
C THR A 84 9.71 19.66 7.37
N ASN A 85 10.68 18.74 7.53
CA ASN A 85 10.74 17.66 8.51
C ASN A 85 9.82 16.46 8.22
N THR A 86 10.42 15.40 7.70
CA THR A 86 10.22 14.00 8.13
C THR A 86 8.78 13.70 8.57
N GLU A 87 7.89 13.35 7.65
CA GLU A 87 6.57 12.84 8.01
C GLU A 87 6.77 11.54 8.82
N LYS A 88 6.80 11.65 10.15
CA LYS A 88 6.79 10.52 11.06
C LYS A 88 5.40 9.88 10.98
N GLY A 89 5.32 8.59 11.20
CA GLY A 89 4.04 7.90 11.12
C GLY A 89 4.21 6.39 11.13
N VAL A 90 3.08 5.71 11.03
CA VAL A 90 3.01 4.26 10.99
C VAL A 90 2.37 3.84 9.67
N ILE A 91 3.08 3.00 8.93
CA ILE A 91 2.53 2.28 7.79
C ILE A 91 1.95 0.97 8.28
N SER A 92 0.75 0.64 7.82
CA SER A 92 0.08 -0.62 8.14
C SER A 92 -0.49 -1.24 6.88
N TRP A 93 -0.31 -2.55 6.78
CA TRP A 93 -0.81 -3.38 5.70
C TRP A 93 -1.86 -4.33 6.28
N TYR A 94 -3.05 -4.34 5.68
CA TYR A 94 -4.11 -5.26 6.05
C TYR A 94 -4.54 -6.05 4.81
N GLY A 95 -5.16 -7.21 4.99
CA GLY A 95 -5.74 -7.91 3.86
C GLY A 95 -6.80 -8.92 4.21
N THR A 96 -7.52 -9.37 3.18
CA THR A 96 -8.63 -10.32 3.29
C THR A 96 -8.93 -10.97 1.94
N GLN A 97 -9.52 -12.17 1.98
CA GLN A 97 -10.14 -12.79 0.80
C GLN A 97 -11.63 -12.47 0.68
N GLU A 98 -12.23 -11.83 1.68
CA GLU A 98 -13.63 -11.44 1.63
C GLU A 98 -13.84 -10.36 0.55
N GLN A 99 -14.57 -10.73 -0.50
CA GLN A 99 -14.81 -9.88 -1.67
C GLN A 99 -16.03 -8.97 -1.47
N TRP A 100 -15.83 -7.67 -1.67
CA TRP A 100 -16.89 -6.65 -1.66
C TRP A 100 -16.76 -5.83 -2.95
N THR A 101 -17.87 -5.61 -3.66
CA THR A 101 -17.88 -4.81 -4.89
C THR A 101 -19.20 -4.06 -5.01
N PRO A 102 -19.20 -2.72 -4.86
CA PRO A 102 -18.07 -1.87 -4.51
C PRO A 102 -17.57 -2.13 -3.08
N ASP A 103 -16.26 -1.96 -2.86
CA ASP A 103 -15.60 -2.06 -1.57
C ASP A 103 -15.92 -0.81 -0.72
N SER A 104 -17.03 -0.88 0.00
CA SER A 104 -17.56 0.21 0.83
C SER A 104 -17.07 0.18 2.28
N ARG A 105 -16.08 -0.67 2.60
CA ARG A 105 -15.54 -0.82 3.96
C ARG A 105 -15.06 0.52 4.51
N THR A 106 -15.40 0.77 5.76
CA THR A 106 -14.95 1.95 6.51
C THR A 106 -13.56 1.74 7.09
N PHE A 107 -12.95 2.81 7.60
CA PHE A 107 -11.74 2.69 8.42
C PHE A 107 -11.94 1.74 9.61
N SER A 108 -13.09 1.79 10.28
CA SER A 108 -13.35 0.90 11.43
C SER A 108 -13.36 -0.57 11.01
N ASP A 109 -13.96 -0.89 9.87
CA ASP A 109 -14.00 -2.26 9.33
C ASP A 109 -12.58 -2.78 9.06
N VAL A 110 -11.75 -2.00 8.34
CA VAL A 110 -10.38 -2.42 8.02
C VAL A 110 -9.50 -2.44 9.26
N LEU A 111 -9.65 -1.49 10.19
CA LEU A 111 -8.88 -1.49 11.44
C LEU A 111 -9.24 -2.70 12.32
N ASN A 112 -10.46 -3.25 12.25
CA ASN A 112 -10.81 -4.47 12.97
C ASN A 112 -10.05 -5.71 12.49
N PHE A 113 -9.38 -5.66 11.33
CA PHE A 113 -8.55 -6.77 10.83
C PHE A 113 -7.35 -7.02 11.76
N GLN A 114 -6.90 -6.02 12.52
CA GLN A 114 -5.88 -6.22 13.56
C GLN A 114 -6.33 -7.20 14.66
N GLN A 115 -7.64 -7.35 14.84
CA GLN A 115 -8.26 -8.28 15.79
C GLN A 115 -8.66 -9.61 15.12
N GLY A 116 -8.36 -9.78 13.82
CA GLY A 116 -8.74 -10.97 13.05
C GLY A 116 -10.20 -11.00 12.59
N ILE A 117 -10.92 -9.88 12.65
CA ILE A 117 -12.34 -9.81 12.26
C ILE A 117 -12.44 -9.38 10.79
N GLY A 118 -12.93 -10.25 9.91
CA GLY A 118 -13.13 -9.95 8.47
C GLY A 118 -11.86 -9.90 7.63
N GLY A 119 -10.68 -10.06 8.25
CA GLY A 119 -9.37 -10.01 7.62
C GLY A 119 -8.26 -10.05 8.65
N GLN A 120 -7.04 -9.68 8.24
CA GLN A 120 -5.86 -9.70 9.09
C GLN A 120 -4.89 -8.53 8.85
N LEU A 121 -4.16 -8.17 9.89
CA LEU A 121 -2.97 -7.30 9.81
C LEU A 121 -1.79 -8.11 9.26
N LEU A 122 -1.14 -7.59 8.20
CA LEU A 122 -0.05 -8.25 7.47
C LEU A 122 1.32 -7.76 7.92
N ALA A 123 1.46 -6.44 8.09
CA ALA A 123 2.69 -5.82 8.53
C ALA A 123 2.41 -4.42 9.09
N VAL A 124 3.27 -4.00 10.01
CA VAL A 124 3.32 -2.64 10.54
C VAL A 124 4.76 -2.19 10.48
N ASP A 125 4.98 -1.00 9.94
CA ASP A 125 6.29 -0.38 9.85
C ASP A 125 6.23 1.07 10.32
N SER A 126 7.30 1.56 10.92
CA SER A 126 7.47 2.98 11.22
C SER A 126 8.54 3.48 10.27
N PRO A 127 8.17 3.89 9.03
CA PRO A 127 9.15 4.25 8.02
C PRO A 127 10.16 5.26 8.56
N TYR A 128 11.44 4.89 8.52
CA TYR A 128 12.50 5.85 8.74
C TYR A 128 12.65 6.67 7.46
N SER A 129 12.60 8.00 7.60
CA SER A 129 12.93 8.91 6.52
C SER A 129 14.20 9.68 6.84
N ASP A 130 15.20 9.55 5.98
CA ASP A 130 16.44 10.33 6.02
C ASP A 130 16.31 11.68 5.30
N GLY A 131 15.09 12.08 4.92
CA GLY A 131 14.80 13.26 4.11
C GLY A 131 14.87 13.02 2.60
N ASN A 132 15.42 11.89 2.16
CA ASN A 132 15.58 11.53 0.75
C ASN A 132 14.97 10.17 0.40
N THR A 133 14.70 9.31 1.37
CA THR A 133 14.00 8.03 1.19
C THR A 133 13.03 7.73 2.35
N ILE A 134 12.08 6.82 2.14
CA ILE A 134 11.16 6.22 3.11
C ILE A 134 11.39 4.71 3.02
N SER A 135 11.79 4.05 4.10
CA SER A 135 11.88 2.59 4.12
C SER A 135 10.50 1.97 4.34
N THR A 136 10.12 0.95 3.57
CA THR A 136 8.95 0.11 3.86
C THR A 136 9.35 -1.35 3.94
N SER A 137 8.86 -2.05 4.97
CA SER A 137 9.10 -3.47 5.16
C SER A 137 8.29 -4.32 4.18
N SER A 138 8.89 -5.42 3.70
CA SER A 138 8.18 -6.50 3.03
C SER A 138 7.11 -7.12 3.93
N PHE A 139 6.11 -7.76 3.33
CA PHE A 139 5.12 -8.56 4.06
C PHE A 139 4.81 -9.85 3.32
N THR A 140 4.26 -10.83 4.02
CA THR A 140 4.01 -12.17 3.45
C THR A 140 2.52 -12.38 3.22
N ILE A 141 2.16 -12.92 2.06
CA ILE A 141 0.82 -13.41 1.79
C ILE A 141 0.51 -14.59 2.72
N PRO A 142 -0.65 -14.65 3.38
CA PRO A 142 -0.92 -15.71 4.35
C PRO A 142 -0.88 -17.08 3.65
N PRO A 143 -0.28 -18.11 4.26
CA PRO A 143 -0.03 -19.40 3.59
C PRO A 143 -1.30 -20.24 3.37
N HIS A 144 -2.41 -19.87 4.03
CA HIS A 144 -3.66 -20.64 4.04
C HIS A 144 -4.81 -19.91 3.33
N ILE A 145 -4.49 -19.17 2.26
CA ILE A 145 -5.50 -18.52 1.42
C ILE A 145 -5.85 -19.38 0.20
N GLU A 146 -7.09 -19.29 -0.24
CA GLU A 146 -7.61 -20.04 -1.38
C GLU A 146 -7.05 -19.53 -2.72
N VAL A 147 -6.58 -20.44 -3.55
CA VAL A 147 -6.15 -20.15 -4.92
C VAL A 147 -7.36 -19.88 -5.81
N GLY A 148 -7.23 -18.94 -6.74
CA GLY A 148 -8.28 -18.56 -7.69
C GLY A 148 -9.21 -17.45 -7.19
N SER A 149 -9.19 -17.16 -5.89
CA SER A 149 -9.87 -15.99 -5.30
C SER A 149 -8.87 -14.84 -5.14
N PRO A 150 -9.20 -13.62 -5.58
CA PRO A 150 -8.30 -12.49 -5.37
C PRO A 150 -8.15 -12.18 -3.88
N TYR A 151 -7.00 -11.63 -3.51
CA TYR A 151 -6.69 -11.17 -2.17
C TYR A 151 -6.61 -9.65 -2.17
N THR A 152 -7.48 -8.99 -1.41
CA THR A 152 -7.46 -7.54 -1.31
C THR A 152 -6.50 -7.11 -0.22
N VAL A 153 -5.61 -6.18 -0.56
CA VAL A 153 -4.66 -5.56 0.37
C VAL A 153 -4.99 -4.08 0.52
N TYR A 154 -5.02 -3.66 1.78
CA TYR A 154 -5.24 -2.30 2.22
C TYR A 154 -3.93 -1.75 2.77
N TRP A 155 -3.47 -0.65 2.19
CA TRP A 155 -2.32 0.08 2.68
C TRP A 155 -2.78 1.36 3.36
N MET A 156 -2.27 1.62 4.54
CA MET A 156 -2.48 2.86 5.28
C MET A 156 -1.14 3.43 5.70
N TRP A 157 -0.98 4.75 5.56
CA TRP A 157 0.06 5.50 6.24
C TRP A 157 -0.59 6.56 7.13
N ASN A 158 -0.60 6.29 8.43
CA ASN A 158 -1.08 7.21 9.44
C ASN A 158 0.08 8.13 9.84
N THR A 159 0.06 9.38 9.41
CA THR A 159 1.14 10.32 9.71
C THR A 159 0.92 11.01 11.05
N THR A 160 1.96 11.63 11.58
CA THR A 160 1.86 12.52 12.75
C THR A 160 1.56 13.97 12.35
N GLU A 161 1.26 14.24 11.07
CA GLU A 161 0.95 15.58 10.60
C GLU A 161 -0.50 15.93 10.97
N ILE A 162 -0.64 17.05 11.69
CA ILE A 162 -1.95 17.60 12.04
C ILE A 162 -2.39 18.49 10.89
N VAL A 163 -3.55 18.19 10.32
CA VAL A 163 -4.20 19.03 9.30
C VAL A 163 -5.54 19.45 9.86
N ASP A 164 -5.73 20.77 10.00
CA ASP A 164 -6.85 21.41 10.70
C ASP A 164 -7.05 20.87 12.14
N HIS A 165 -8.01 19.96 12.33
CA HIS A 165 -8.37 19.34 13.61
C HIS A 165 -8.13 17.81 13.66
N GLY A 166 -7.59 17.22 12.59
CA GLY A 166 -7.36 15.78 12.46
C GLY A 166 -5.90 15.44 12.11
N TRP A 167 -5.68 14.19 11.71
CA TRP A 167 -4.37 13.68 11.29
C TRP A 167 -4.40 13.30 9.82
N LEU A 168 -3.32 13.57 9.10
CA LEU A 168 -3.24 13.17 7.69
C LEU A 168 -3.03 11.65 7.58
N VAL A 169 -3.92 10.98 6.85
CA VAL A 169 -3.86 9.52 6.63
C VAL A 169 -3.93 9.23 5.14
N TYR A 170 -2.89 8.60 4.60
CA TYR A 170 -2.93 8.11 3.22
C TYR A 170 -3.44 6.68 3.17
N THR A 171 -4.32 6.37 2.22
CA THR A 171 -4.80 5.01 1.97
C THR A 171 -4.66 4.61 0.50
N SER A 172 -4.45 3.33 0.25
CA SER A 172 -4.52 2.72 -1.08
C SER A 172 -5.09 1.31 -0.99
N CYS A 173 -5.88 0.92 -2.00
CA CYS A 173 -6.43 -0.43 -2.13
C CYS A 173 -5.91 -1.13 -3.38
N MET A 174 -5.61 -2.42 -3.27
CA MET A 174 -5.12 -3.25 -4.38
C MET A 174 -5.60 -4.69 -4.26
N ASP A 175 -5.65 -5.37 -5.40
CA ASP A 175 -6.01 -6.79 -5.47
C ASP A 175 -4.85 -7.58 -6.05
N ILE A 176 -4.64 -8.77 -5.48
CA ILE A 176 -3.61 -9.72 -5.87
C ILE A 176 -4.33 -10.98 -6.33
N ASP A 177 -4.03 -11.45 -7.53
CA ASP A 177 -4.58 -12.70 -8.05
C ASP A 177 -3.78 -13.87 -7.47
N ILE A 178 -4.43 -14.68 -6.62
CA ILE A 178 -3.78 -15.82 -5.96
C ILE A 178 -3.74 -17.02 -6.91
N VAL A 179 -2.54 -17.49 -7.22
CA VAL A 179 -2.27 -18.55 -8.20
C VAL A 179 -1.47 -19.71 -7.59
N GLU A 180 -1.60 -20.91 -8.18
CA GLU A 180 -0.86 -22.09 -7.72
C GLU A 180 0.66 -21.90 -7.81
N SER A 181 1.39 -22.46 -6.83
CA SER A 181 2.86 -22.37 -6.70
C SER A 181 3.69 -23.06 -7.78
N ALA A 182 3.11 -23.51 -8.90
CA ALA A 182 3.88 -24.14 -9.98
C ALA A 182 4.95 -23.21 -10.62
N SER A 183 5.02 -21.93 -10.21
CA SER A 183 6.09 -20.96 -10.52
C SER A 183 6.76 -20.31 -9.30
N ALA A 184 6.45 -20.70 -8.06
CA ALA A 184 6.99 -20.06 -6.86
C ALA A 184 8.06 -20.94 -6.20
N THR A 185 9.34 -20.68 -6.50
CA THR A 185 10.46 -21.26 -5.76
C THR A 185 10.40 -20.72 -4.33
N ASN A 186 9.75 -21.45 -3.45
CA ASN A 186 9.61 -21.14 -2.02
C ASN A 186 10.98 -21.31 -1.36
N LYS A 187 11.79 -20.25 -1.37
CA LYS A 187 13.01 -20.19 -0.57
C LYS A 187 13.02 -18.82 0.12
N TYR A 188 13.19 -18.90 1.43
CA TYR A 188 13.17 -17.80 2.37
C TYR A 188 14.00 -16.60 1.88
N LEU A 189 13.34 -15.46 1.61
CA LEU A 189 14.03 -14.17 1.62
C LEU A 189 14.27 -13.74 3.07
N ILE A 190 15.45 -13.18 3.30
CA ILE A 190 15.73 -12.33 4.46
C ILE A 190 14.86 -11.07 4.28
N PRO A 191 14.16 -10.57 5.32
CA PRO A 191 13.34 -9.35 5.20
C PRO A 191 14.18 -8.21 4.62
N GLY A 192 13.86 -7.78 3.40
CA GLY A 192 14.49 -6.64 2.76
C GLY A 192 13.79 -5.35 3.17
N THR A 193 14.54 -4.28 3.39
CA THR A 193 13.99 -2.93 3.47
C THR A 193 13.92 -2.34 2.06
N SER A 194 12.72 -2.09 1.54
CA SER A 194 12.51 -1.31 0.31
C SER A 194 12.73 0.17 0.65
N THR A 195 13.68 0.84 -0.01
CA THR A 195 13.91 2.29 0.17
C THR A 195 13.23 3.08 -0.96
N CYS A 196 12.32 3.97 -0.58
CA CYS A 196 11.49 4.75 -1.49
C CYS A 196 11.99 6.20 -1.55
N PRO A 197 12.45 6.76 -2.67
CA PRO A 197 12.91 8.16 -2.70
C PRO A 197 11.82 9.19 -2.33
N VAL A 198 12.19 10.17 -1.52
CA VAL A 198 11.45 11.41 -1.22
C VAL A 198 11.69 12.36 -2.40
N PRO A 199 10.66 13.03 -2.93
CA PRO A 199 10.81 13.94 -4.07
C PRO A 199 11.82 15.06 -3.76
N PRO A 200 12.71 15.42 -4.70
CA PRO A 200 13.72 16.45 -4.48
C PRO A 200 13.10 17.83 -4.29
N PHE A 201 13.67 18.60 -3.36
CA PHE A 201 13.35 20.00 -3.11
C PHE A 201 13.77 20.85 -4.32
N ALA A 202 12.84 21.58 -4.92
CA ALA A 202 13.18 22.72 -5.75
C ALA A 202 13.51 23.91 -4.82
N ASN A 203 14.80 24.16 -4.62
CA ASN A 203 15.27 25.43 -4.08
C ASN A 203 14.82 26.51 -5.07
N THR A 204 13.85 27.34 -4.68
CA THR A 204 13.66 28.62 -5.39
C THR A 204 14.46 29.64 -4.60
N GLU A 205 15.56 30.09 -5.20
CA GLU A 205 16.34 31.22 -4.73
C GLU A 205 15.43 32.44 -4.53
N LEU A 206 15.69 33.18 -3.45
CA LEU A 206 15.17 34.52 -3.18
C LEU A 206 15.81 35.54 -4.12
#